data_AF-B8IVV2-F1
#
_entry.id   AF-B8IVV2-F1
#
_cell.length_a   1.000
_cell.length_b   1.000
_cell.length_c   1.000
_cell.angle_alpha   90.00
_cell.angle_beta   90.00
_cell.angle_gamma   90.00
#
_symmetry.space_group_name_H-M   'P 1'
#
loop_
_entity.id
_entity.type
_entity.pdbx_description
1 polymer ?
#
loop_
_entity_poly.entity_id
_entity_poly.type
_entity_poly.pdbx_seq_one_letter_code
_entity_poly.pdbx_strand_id
1 'polypeptide(L)'
;MSKEPEEAFPLGETARDRDVALARGALGLIPVVGSVIGELVTMTIPNQRAERLETYARHLGERLQALEPDALRKTFENPENVDLFEDGAFQSARALSDERRERIARIVARGLTSDERGRTEAKRILRLLSSVEDDHLIILASLGKKLALEKDFQMTSSMILERCT
;
A
#
# COMPACT_ATOMS: atom_id res chain seq x y z
N MET A 1 21.68 -60.26 -11.43
CA MET A 1 22.43 -59.00 -11.61
C MET A 1 21.80 -58.33 -12.82
N SER A 2 21.16 -57.17 -12.73
CA SER A 2 21.54 -56.01 -11.94
C SER A 2 20.30 -55.26 -11.44
N LYS A 3 20.37 -54.81 -10.19
CA LYS A 3 19.53 -53.74 -9.65
C LYS A 3 20.01 -52.44 -10.27
N GLU A 4 19.13 -51.65 -10.85
CA GLU A 4 19.35 -50.22 -11.01
C GLU A 4 18.46 -49.48 -10.01
N PRO A 5 18.97 -48.44 -9.32
CA PRO A 5 18.32 -47.87 -8.16
C PRO A 5 17.27 -46.83 -8.56
N GLU A 6 16.18 -46.86 -7.80
CA GLU A 6 15.18 -45.82 -7.66
C GLU A 6 15.86 -44.53 -7.14
N GLU A 7 16.25 -43.64 -8.06
CA GLU A 7 16.58 -42.26 -7.70
C GLU A 7 15.28 -41.49 -7.45
N ALA A 8 14.75 -41.64 -6.25
CA ALA A 8 13.81 -40.68 -5.68
C ALA A 8 14.55 -39.35 -5.53
N PHE A 9 14.35 -38.42 -6.47
CA PHE A 9 14.72 -37.03 -6.28
C PHE A 9 14.04 -36.54 -4.98
N PRO A 10 14.79 -36.20 -3.91
CA PRO A 10 14.19 -35.55 -2.78
C PRO A 10 13.82 -34.14 -3.26
N LEU A 11 12.52 -33.93 -3.53
CA LEU A 11 11.96 -32.60 -3.74
C LEU A 11 12.16 -31.84 -2.43
N GLY A 12 13.29 -31.14 -2.36
CA GLY A 12 13.74 -30.39 -1.20
C GLY A 12 12.73 -29.32 -0.82
N GLU A 13 12.63 -29.07 0.49
CA GLU A 13 12.03 -27.90 1.10
C GLU A 13 12.29 -26.67 0.22
N THR A 14 11.22 -26.24 -0.42
CA THR A 14 11.25 -25.33 -1.55
C THR A 14 11.86 -23.99 -1.14
N ALA A 15 12.75 -23.43 -1.96
CA ALA A 15 13.27 -22.06 -1.81
C ALA A 15 12.15 -21.01 -1.54
N ARG A 16 10.93 -21.31 -2.01
CA ARG A 16 9.66 -20.65 -1.71
C ARG A 16 9.39 -20.40 -0.22
N ASP A 17 9.72 -21.35 0.66
CA ASP A 17 9.46 -21.23 2.10
C ASP A 17 10.45 -20.31 2.79
N ARG A 18 11.69 -20.21 2.27
CA ARG A 18 12.72 -19.32 2.82
C ARG A 18 12.42 -17.85 2.53
N ASP A 19 11.99 -17.52 1.32
CA ASP A 19 11.71 -16.14 0.93
C ASP A 19 10.49 -15.57 1.67
N VAL A 20 9.45 -16.41 1.82
CA VAL A 20 8.24 -16.08 2.58
C VAL A 20 8.54 -15.94 4.07
N ALA A 21 9.40 -16.81 4.62
CA ALA A 21 9.84 -16.71 6.01
C ALA A 21 10.68 -15.44 6.27
N LEU A 22 11.50 -15.02 5.29
CA LEU A 22 12.30 -13.80 5.39
C LEU A 22 11.43 -12.54 5.40
N ALA A 23 10.45 -12.45 4.50
CA ALA A 23 9.51 -11.35 4.46
C ALA A 23 8.67 -11.26 5.74
N ARG A 24 8.22 -12.40 6.29
CA ARG A 24 7.57 -12.46 7.61
C ARG A 24 8.51 -12.01 8.73
N GLY A 25 9.78 -12.40 8.68
CA GLY A 25 10.79 -11.98 9.64
C GLY A 25 10.98 -10.47 9.64
N ALA A 26 11.13 -9.84 8.46
CA ALA A 26 11.32 -8.40 8.31
C ALA A 26 10.07 -7.59 8.70
N LEU A 27 8.87 -8.04 8.29
CA LEU A 27 7.63 -7.40 8.68
C LEU A 27 7.35 -7.57 10.18
N GLY A 28 7.70 -8.73 10.75
CA GLY A 28 7.60 -9.00 12.19
C GLY A 28 8.50 -8.12 13.06
N LEU A 29 9.48 -7.41 12.48
CA LEU A 29 10.26 -6.38 13.17
C LEU A 29 9.47 -5.08 13.38
N ILE A 30 8.38 -4.87 12.63
CA ILE A 30 7.46 -3.74 12.87
C ILE A 30 6.59 -4.13 14.08
N PRO A 31 6.75 -3.46 15.23
CA PRO A 31 6.02 -3.82 16.45
C PRO A 31 4.52 -3.83 16.19
N VAL A 32 3.84 -4.88 16.65
CA VAL A 32 2.37 -5.06 16.58
C VAL A 32 1.82 -5.27 15.16
N VAL A 33 2.06 -4.33 14.25
CA VAL A 33 1.45 -4.26 12.90
C VAL A 33 2.01 -5.34 11.97
N GLY A 34 3.26 -5.73 12.18
CA GLY A 34 3.99 -6.73 11.39
C GLY A 34 3.30 -8.09 11.33
N SER A 35 2.71 -8.53 12.44
CA SER A 35 2.04 -9.83 12.55
C SER A 35 0.76 -9.89 11.72
N VAL A 36 -0.05 -8.83 11.77
CA VAL A 36 -1.34 -8.73 11.07
C VAL A 36 -1.12 -8.59 9.55
N ILE A 37 -0.21 -7.70 9.14
CA ILE A 37 0.08 -7.53 7.70
C ILE A 37 0.82 -8.75 7.14
N GLY A 38 1.75 -9.34 7.90
CA GLY A 38 2.52 -10.50 7.49
C GLY A 38 1.68 -11.74 7.19
N GLU A 39 0.53 -11.91 7.86
CA GLU A 39 -0.41 -12.98 7.57
C GLU A 39 -1.07 -12.78 6.20
N LEU A 40 -1.60 -11.58 5.95
CA LEU A 40 -2.30 -11.23 4.71
C LEU A 40 -1.40 -11.26 3.48
N VAL A 41 -0.12 -10.89 3.62
CA VAL A 41 0.85 -10.88 2.51
C VAL A 41 1.16 -12.29 1.99
N THR A 42 1.09 -13.32 2.85
CA THR A 42 1.47 -14.69 2.46
C THR A 42 0.46 -15.46 1.62
N MET A 43 -0.77 -14.94 1.48
CA MET A 43 -1.78 -15.60 0.65
C MET A 43 -1.61 -15.33 -0.85
N THR A 44 -0.83 -14.32 -1.25
CA THR A 44 -1.11 -13.70 -2.56
C THR A 44 -0.07 -13.90 -3.67
N ILE A 45 1.28 -13.92 -3.51
CA ILE A 45 2.17 -13.72 -4.70
C ILE A 45 3.62 -14.30 -4.64
N PRO A 46 4.25 -14.80 -5.76
CA PRO A 46 5.62 -15.38 -5.81
C PRO A 46 6.83 -14.44 -6.10
N ASN A 47 7.98 -14.84 -5.53
CA ASN A 47 9.42 -14.50 -5.56
C ASN A 47 10.00 -13.13 -6.02
N GLN A 48 9.50 -12.39 -7.02
CA GLN A 48 10.01 -11.02 -7.32
C GLN A 48 9.07 -9.92 -6.85
N ARG A 49 7.80 -10.28 -6.65
CA ARG A 49 6.79 -9.38 -6.13
C ARG A 49 6.82 -9.35 -4.59
N ALA A 50 7.51 -10.32 -3.96
CA ALA A 50 7.64 -10.42 -2.51
C ALA A 50 8.35 -9.20 -1.91
N GLU A 51 9.49 -8.78 -2.45
CA GLU A 51 10.22 -7.59 -1.98
C GLU A 51 9.40 -6.29 -2.14
N ARG A 52 8.66 -6.17 -3.25
CA ARG A 52 7.75 -5.03 -3.49
C ARG A 52 6.58 -5.02 -2.52
N LEU A 53 6.01 -6.19 -2.23
CA LEU A 53 4.95 -6.35 -1.24
C LEU A 53 5.45 -6.09 0.17
N GLU A 54 6.64 -6.55 0.51
CA GLU A 54 7.28 -6.29 1.80
C GLU A 54 7.47 -4.79 1.99
N THR A 55 7.94 -4.09 0.95
CA THR A 55 8.12 -2.64 1.00
C THR A 55 6.80 -1.89 1.11
N TYR A 56 5.77 -2.31 0.39
CA TYR A 56 4.42 -1.79 0.59
C TYR A 56 3.89 -2.03 2.01
N ALA A 57 4.04 -3.24 2.52
CA ALA A 57 3.62 -3.63 3.86
C ALA A 57 4.36 -2.84 4.95
N ARG A 58 5.64 -2.53 4.74
CA ARG A 58 6.44 -1.65 5.60
C ARG A 58 5.90 -0.23 5.61
N HIS A 59 5.74 0.36 4.42
CA HIS A 59 5.16 1.70 4.26
C HIS A 59 3.76 1.81 4.88
N LEU A 60 2.92 0.78 4.71
CA LEU A 60 1.60 0.74 5.31
C LEU A 60 1.70 0.60 6.84
N GLY A 61 2.57 -0.29 7.31
CA GLY A 61 2.76 -0.57 8.74
C GLY A 61 3.20 0.67 9.53
N GLU A 62 4.16 1.42 9.01
CA GLU A 62 4.61 2.70 9.59
C GLU A 62 3.47 3.70 9.77
N ARG A 63 2.52 3.72 8.82
CA ARG A 63 1.37 4.64 8.85
C ARG A 63 0.27 4.20 9.80
N LEU A 64 0.16 2.89 10.05
CA LEU A 64 -0.81 2.31 10.96
C LEU A 64 -0.26 2.10 12.37
N GLN A 65 1.03 2.37 12.60
CA GLN A 65 1.70 2.17 13.89
C GLN A 65 1.07 2.96 15.05
N ALA A 66 0.39 4.07 14.74
CA ALA A 66 -0.33 4.87 15.73
C ALA A 66 -1.66 4.23 16.19
N LEU A 67 -2.12 3.15 15.54
CA LEU A 67 -3.30 2.42 15.94
C LEU A 67 -2.97 1.37 17.01
N GLU A 68 -3.83 1.28 18.02
CA GLU A 68 -3.77 0.20 18.99
C GLU A 68 -3.95 -1.17 18.31
N PRO A 69 -3.28 -2.24 18.79
CA PRO A 69 -3.33 -3.58 18.21
C PRO A 69 -4.75 -4.08 17.92
N ASP A 70 -5.66 -3.88 18.85
CA ASP A 70 -7.04 -4.36 18.74
C ASP A 70 -7.88 -3.51 17.80
N ALA A 71 -7.58 -2.22 17.68
CA ALA A 71 -8.21 -1.35 16.69
C ALA A 71 -7.77 -1.73 15.28
N LEU A 72 -6.49 -2.08 15.10
CA LEU A 72 -5.97 -2.60 13.84
C LEU A 72 -6.63 -3.93 13.45
N ARG A 73 -6.75 -4.88 14.38
CA ARG A 73 -7.45 -6.16 14.12
C ARG A 73 -8.89 -5.94 13.69
N LYS A 74 -9.66 -5.14 14.44
CA LYS A 74 -11.04 -4.77 14.09
C LYS A 74 -11.14 -4.09 12.73
N THR A 75 -10.14 -3.32 12.34
CA THR A 75 -10.08 -2.71 11.01
C THR A 75 -10.09 -3.77 9.92
N PHE A 76 -9.34 -4.87 10.10
CA PHE A 76 -9.25 -5.99 9.15
C PHE A 76 -10.34 -7.05 9.31
N GLU A 77 -11.21 -6.96 10.32
CA GLU A 77 -12.45 -7.75 10.39
C GLU A 77 -13.50 -7.25 9.39
N ASN A 78 -13.40 -6.01 8.92
CA ASN A 78 -14.29 -5.46 7.90
C ASN A 78 -13.87 -5.93 6.50
N PRO A 79 -14.73 -6.66 5.76
CA PRO A 79 -14.41 -7.15 4.42
C PRO A 79 -14.02 -6.05 3.42
N GLU A 80 -14.61 -4.86 3.52
CA GLU A 80 -14.28 -3.76 2.61
C GLU A 80 -12.90 -3.17 2.85
N ASN A 81 -12.41 -3.24 4.10
CA ASN A 81 -11.06 -2.82 4.44
C ASN A 81 -10.04 -3.85 3.96
N VAL A 82 -10.37 -5.14 4.06
CA VAL A 82 -9.55 -6.23 3.49
C VAL A 82 -9.45 -6.06 1.98
N ASP A 83 -10.57 -5.84 1.30
CA ASP A 83 -10.61 -5.61 -0.15
C ASP A 83 -9.80 -4.37 -0.56
N LEU A 84 -9.89 -3.25 0.18
CA LEU A 84 -9.04 -2.07 -0.06
C LEU A 84 -7.54 -2.38 0.12
N PHE A 85 -7.20 -3.18 1.12
CA PHE A 85 -5.83 -3.63 1.35
C PHE A 85 -5.34 -4.51 0.20
N GLU A 86 -6.14 -5.47 -0.27
CA GLU A 86 -5.81 -6.35 -1.38
C GLU A 86 -5.60 -5.59 -2.68
N ASP A 87 -6.48 -4.62 -2.99
CA ASP A 87 -6.33 -3.71 -4.13
C ASP A 87 -4.97 -2.99 -4.09
N GLY A 88 -4.60 -2.47 -2.92
CA GLY A 88 -3.32 -1.79 -2.70
C GLY A 88 -2.11 -2.71 -2.83
N ALA A 89 -2.19 -3.91 -2.26
CA ALA A 89 -1.15 -4.93 -2.36
C ALA A 89 -0.92 -5.34 -3.82
N PHE A 90 -2.00 -5.58 -4.56
CA PHE A 90 -1.93 -5.99 -5.97
C PHE A 90 -1.35 -4.90 -6.87
N GLN A 91 -1.73 -3.64 -6.66
CA GLN A 91 -1.11 -2.52 -7.38
C GLN A 91 0.37 -2.36 -7.02
N SER A 92 0.72 -2.48 -5.74
CA SER A 92 2.10 -2.31 -5.26
C SER A 92 3.04 -3.41 -5.76
N ALA A 93 2.54 -4.64 -5.90
CA ALA A 93 3.28 -5.76 -6.47
C ALA A 93 3.72 -5.53 -7.93
N ARG A 94 3.08 -4.58 -8.64
CA ARG A 94 3.39 -4.18 -10.03
C ARG A 94 4.10 -2.83 -10.12
N ALA A 95 4.15 -2.06 -9.05
CA ALA A 95 4.78 -0.74 -9.04
C ALA A 95 6.32 -0.86 -9.18
N LEU A 96 6.88 -0.14 -10.15
CA LEU A 96 8.31 -0.17 -10.47
C LEU A 96 9.12 0.72 -9.52
N SER A 97 8.59 1.87 -9.12
CA SER A 97 9.22 2.84 -8.22
C SER A 97 8.82 2.64 -6.76
N ASP A 98 9.66 3.09 -5.83
CA ASP A 98 9.32 3.06 -4.41
C ASP A 98 8.35 4.18 -4.03
N GLU A 99 8.49 5.36 -4.64
CA GLU A 99 7.57 6.48 -4.40
C GLU A 99 6.12 6.09 -4.74
N ARG A 100 5.92 5.26 -5.76
CA ARG A 100 4.59 4.76 -6.12
C ARG A 100 4.04 3.78 -5.09
N ARG A 101 4.87 2.88 -4.56
CA ARG A 101 4.48 1.98 -3.45
C ARG A 101 4.12 2.77 -2.20
N GLU A 102 4.90 3.79 -1.86
CA GLU A 102 4.65 4.68 -0.74
C GLU A 102 3.31 5.43 -0.91
N ARG A 103 3.03 5.94 -2.11
CA ARG A 103 1.76 6.61 -2.43
C ARG A 103 0.57 5.65 -2.29
N ILE A 104 0.68 4.42 -2.78
CA ILE A 104 -0.35 3.38 -2.63
C ILE A 104 -0.59 3.09 -1.14
N ALA A 105 0.46 2.85 -0.36
CA ALA A 105 0.36 2.63 1.09
C ALA A 105 -0.32 3.80 1.82
N ARG A 106 -0.02 5.05 1.43
CA ARG A 106 -0.66 6.25 1.98
C ARG A 106 -2.15 6.31 1.69
N ILE A 107 -2.57 5.98 0.48
CA ILE A 107 -4.00 5.98 0.10
C ILE A 107 -4.75 4.89 0.88
N VAL A 108 -4.18 3.69 0.96
CA VAL A 108 -4.76 2.58 1.70
C VAL A 108 -4.87 2.92 3.19
N ALA A 109 -3.79 3.40 3.82
CA ALA A 109 -3.79 3.79 5.23
C ALA A 109 -4.93 4.78 5.53
N ARG A 110 -5.06 5.82 4.69
CA ARG A 110 -6.14 6.80 4.84
C ARG A 110 -7.53 6.17 4.74
N GLY A 111 -7.74 5.26 3.78
CA GLY A 111 -9.02 4.57 3.63
C GLY A 111 -9.33 3.64 4.81
N LEU A 112 -8.33 2.93 5.33
CA LEU A 112 -8.47 2.04 6.50
C LEU A 112 -8.80 2.79 7.79
N THR A 113 -8.29 4.01 7.95
CA THR A 113 -8.55 4.85 9.14
C THR A 113 -9.74 5.80 8.98
N SER A 114 -10.45 5.75 7.85
CA SER A 114 -11.58 6.65 7.56
C SER A 114 -12.92 5.92 7.69
N ASP A 115 -13.99 6.71 7.64
CA ASP A 115 -15.35 6.22 7.45
C ASP A 115 -15.57 5.61 6.05
N GLU A 116 -16.77 5.12 5.80
CA GLU A 116 -17.16 4.50 4.52
C GLU A 116 -16.95 5.42 3.31
N ARG A 117 -17.21 6.72 3.48
CA ARG A 117 -16.98 7.71 2.43
C ARG A 117 -15.50 7.84 2.13
N GLY A 118 -14.65 7.93 3.14
CA GLY A 118 -13.20 7.99 2.97
C GLY A 118 -12.63 6.72 2.34
N ARG A 119 -13.16 5.54 2.67
CA ARG A 119 -12.79 4.26 2.04
C ARG A 119 -13.16 4.22 0.57
N THR A 120 -14.39 4.62 0.24
CA THR A 120 -14.86 4.71 -1.16
C THR A 120 -14.00 5.65 -1.98
N GLU A 121 -13.63 6.78 -1.39
CA GLU A 121 -12.73 7.74 -2.02
C GLU A 121 -11.32 7.16 -2.21
N ALA A 122 -10.78 6.45 -1.21
CA ALA A 122 -9.49 5.76 -1.34
C ALA A 122 -9.49 4.75 -2.50
N LYS A 123 -10.55 3.93 -2.64
CA LYS A 123 -10.72 3.02 -3.78
C LYS A 123 -10.81 3.75 -5.12
N ARG A 124 -11.46 4.91 -5.16
CA ARG A 124 -11.52 5.73 -6.38
C ARG A 124 -10.14 6.27 -6.75
N ILE A 125 -9.42 6.81 -5.77
CA ILE A 125 -8.06 7.33 -5.98
C ILE A 125 -7.11 6.21 -6.42
N LEU A 126 -7.18 5.01 -5.83
CA LEU A 126 -6.39 3.85 -6.27
C LEU A 126 -6.67 3.47 -7.72
N ARG A 127 -7.95 3.47 -8.13
CA ARG A 127 -8.33 3.22 -9.53
C ARG A 127 -7.83 4.29 -10.49
N LEU A 128 -7.82 5.55 -10.08
CA LEU A 128 -7.24 6.62 -10.88
C LEU A 128 -5.73 6.48 -10.95
N LEU A 129 -5.07 6.19 -9.82
CA LEU A 129 -3.63 6.03 -9.76
C LEU A 129 -3.16 4.93 -10.70
N SER A 130 -3.86 3.79 -10.80
CA SER A 130 -3.49 2.71 -11.72
C SER A 130 -3.58 3.09 -13.19
N SER A 131 -4.37 4.11 -13.55
CA SER A 131 -4.51 4.62 -14.91
C SER A 131 -3.51 5.70 -15.29
N VAL A 132 -2.71 6.20 -14.34
CA VAL A 132 -1.83 7.36 -14.52
C VAL A 132 -0.38 6.98 -14.20
N GLU A 133 0.52 7.31 -15.15
CA GLU A 133 1.97 7.18 -14.99
C GLU A 133 2.54 8.26 -14.07
N ASP A 134 3.71 8.00 -13.47
CA ASP A 134 4.29 8.88 -12.46
C ASP A 134 4.62 10.29 -13.02
N ASP A 135 5.05 10.40 -14.28
CA ASP A 135 5.30 11.69 -14.94
C ASP A 135 4.03 12.53 -15.08
N HIS A 136 2.92 11.88 -15.45
CA HIS A 136 1.61 12.53 -15.52
C HIS A 136 1.13 13.00 -14.14
N LEU A 137 1.46 12.29 -13.07
CA LEU A 137 1.16 12.74 -11.70
C LEU A 137 1.94 14.01 -11.32
N ILE A 138 3.19 14.13 -11.75
CA ILE A 138 4.01 15.34 -11.50
C ILE A 138 3.37 16.54 -12.21
N ILE A 139 3.01 16.38 -13.48
CA ILE A 139 2.34 17.42 -14.27
C ILE A 139 1.02 17.82 -13.59
N LEU A 140 0.17 16.84 -13.25
CA LEU A 140 -1.11 17.10 -12.60
C LEU A 140 -0.95 17.82 -11.25
N ALA A 141 0.02 17.42 -10.44
CA ALA A 141 0.30 18.05 -9.16
C ALA A 141 0.79 19.50 -9.33
N SER A 142 1.65 19.76 -10.32
CA SER A 142 2.13 21.10 -10.64
C SER A 142 1.00 22.04 -11.07
N LEU A 143 0.09 21.56 -11.93
CA LEU A 143 -1.08 22.31 -12.38
C LEU A 143 -2.04 22.58 -11.22
N GLY A 144 -2.31 21.57 -10.39
CA GLY A 144 -3.15 21.72 -9.20
C GLY A 144 -2.61 22.78 -8.24
N LYS A 145 -1.30 22.76 -7.96
CA LYS A 145 -0.65 23.77 -7.09
C LYS A 145 -0.78 25.18 -7.67
N LYS A 146 -0.57 25.33 -8.98
CA LYS A 146 -0.71 26.63 -9.66
C LYS A 146 -2.12 27.18 -9.54
N LEU A 147 -3.13 26.34 -9.77
CA LEU A 147 -4.54 26.73 -9.65
C LEU A 147 -4.95 27.07 -8.22
N ALA A 148 -4.40 26.37 -7.22
CA ALA A 148 -4.64 26.69 -5.81
C ALA A 148 -4.07 28.07 -5.44
N LEU A 149 -2.83 28.36 -5.84
CA LEU A 149 -2.19 29.66 -5.62
C LEU A 149 -2.97 30.80 -6.28
N GLU A 150 -3.52 30.58 -7.47
CA GLU A 150 -4.32 31.57 -8.18
C GLU A 150 -5.64 31.87 -7.46
N LYS A 151 -6.30 30.83 -6.92
CA LYS A 151 -7.52 31.00 -6.10
C LYS A 151 -7.24 31.74 -4.79
N ASP A 152 -6.16 31.39 -4.10
CA ASP A 152 -5.77 32.03 -2.84
C ASP A 152 -5.45 33.52 -3.06
N PHE A 153 -4.78 33.84 -4.17
CA PHE A 153 -4.53 35.21 -4.59
C PHE A 153 -5.83 35.97 -4.86
N GLN A 154 -6.75 35.40 -5.65
CA GLN A 154 -8.04 36.02 -5.94
C GLN A 154 -8.87 36.28 -4.68
N MET A 155 -8.90 35.33 -3.74
CA MET A 155 -9.64 35.44 -2.47
C MET A 155 -9.04 36.52 -1.55
N THR A 156 -7.72 36.70 -1.57
CA THR A 156 -7.04 37.75 -0.80
C THR A 156 -7.33 39.13 -1.39
N SER A 157 -7.29 39.27 -2.72
CA SER A 157 -7.59 40.53 -3.40
C SER A 157 -9.05 40.96 -3.21
N SER A 158 -10.02 40.03 -3.21
CA SER A 158 -11.43 40.36 -2.95
C SER A 158 -11.66 40.82 -1.52
N MET A 159 -11.03 40.17 -0.53
CA MET A 159 -11.13 40.57 0.89
C MET A 159 -10.55 41.96 1.17
N ILE A 160 -9.48 42.35 0.47
CA ILE A 160 -8.88 43.68 0.63
C ILE A 160 -9.79 44.75 0.03
N LEU A 161 -10.38 44.49 -1.14
CA LEU A 161 -11.29 45.42 -1.81
C LEU A 161 -12.57 45.67 -1.00
N GLU A 162 -13.17 44.63 -0.40
CA GLU A 162 -14.35 44.77 0.49
C GLU A 162 -14.06 45.53 1.79
N ARG A 163 -12.82 45.55 2.27
CA ARG A 163 -12.41 46.33 3.45
C ARG A 163 -12.10 47.80 3.15
N CYS A 164 -11.94 48.16 1.88
CA CYS A 164 -11.62 49.52 1.44
C CYS A 164 -12.86 50.30 0.96
N THR A 165 -14.02 49.67 0.86
CA THR A 165 -15.33 50.29 0.59
C THR A 165 -16.17 50.38 1.85
#